data_AF-A0C938-F1
#
_entry.id   AF-A0C938-F1
#
_cell.length_a   1.000
_cell.length_b   1.000
_cell.length_c   1.000
_cell.angle_alpha   90.00
_cell.angle_beta   90.00
_cell.angle_gamma   90.00
#
_symmetry.space_group_name_H-M   'P 1'
#
loop_
_entity.id
_entity.type
_entity.pdbx_description
1 polymer ?
#
loop_
_entity_poly.entity_id
_entity_poly.type
_entity_poly.pdbx_seq_one_letter_code
_entity_poly.pdbx_strand_id
1 'polypeptide(L)'
;MEFQCCQCQTEFNSANNSPYVLPSCGHSVCYKCVEQYICGGQQLKCKEDGIECNVHRDQKCFPQNQSILTMLKKRQSSAKTLATYQTPDDEHSQNSTKEMAEHFSEKSTSQFTPTEAPPKTSICQLHQKELELICQEDGQCICVNCALFGPHKFHNYLPIDQFLKQIELTVNEISCLYKQIQNERNNKEQLEQLLSLGFHQQLCCIKSKIDLYFSDLNKQIDEIKMQTLYKINQAYENSQEIILNKIDDEFSLLQIEADQWLNQASYQLSQLVEESQQLKFRKFDQIIINSGQTILKQFNLIKESITTSIDSTQKSHQIQVPIQVISNYISQLMGLNTNKYETNKQDTVLLLPSNLSDKSQSNDQSDFLVPERQITEEAIKVIEKKPLKIDVGKLKRNSGVFSPSQYPTQPTSPAYDVAKQINFNSVQSQFSKQKERSATLSNCELLETSQILVQKQSKFSNTIQNSNQKQPKKFTNNQKMNEKLSQTLTVIHQDKNEIIDLSQIDFNDQIIQILGEYLKGTQNIKVLKLSKCLIVDDLFHKLILNLAESKIHTLHLQQNLLTEKSLDHILVFLKQHPETQLRLYYMNQNSIIASKAKKKMDELKKYGVQISL
;
A
#
# COMPACT_ATOMS: atom_id res chain seq x y z
N MET A 1 15.88 -18.16 38.21
CA MET A 1 15.42 -19.54 38.45
C MET A 1 16.57 -20.53 38.58
N GLU A 2 17.61 -20.56 37.73
CA GLU A 2 18.71 -21.56 37.81
C GLU A 2 19.38 -21.74 39.20
N PHE A 3 19.38 -20.71 40.06
CA PHE A 3 19.94 -20.78 41.42
C PHE A 3 18.90 -21.04 42.53
N GLN A 4 17.66 -21.40 42.18
CA GLN A 4 16.56 -21.62 43.13
C GLN A 4 16.07 -23.07 43.09
N CYS A 5 15.63 -23.56 44.25
CA CYS A 5 15.03 -24.88 44.38
C CYS A 5 13.66 -24.94 43.68
N CYS A 6 13.48 -25.84 42.72
CA CYS A 6 12.19 -26.04 42.03
C CYS A 6 11.01 -26.28 43.00
N GLN A 7 11.27 -26.86 44.18
CA GLN A 7 10.24 -27.18 45.18
C GLN A 7 9.84 -26.02 46.09
N CYS A 8 10.81 -25.34 46.70
CA CYS A 8 10.56 -24.30 47.72
C CYS A 8 10.95 -22.89 47.27
N GLN A 9 11.42 -22.73 46.03
CA GLN A 9 11.86 -21.47 45.40
C GLN A 9 12.95 -20.70 46.18
N THR A 10 13.54 -21.32 47.20
CA THR A 10 14.63 -20.75 47.99
C THR A 10 15.95 -20.87 47.23
N GLU A 11 16.79 -19.84 47.31
CA GLU A 11 18.10 -19.82 46.69
C GLU A 11 19.03 -20.89 47.29
N PHE A 12 19.80 -21.56 46.43
CA PHE A 12 20.78 -22.56 46.81
C PHE A 12 21.97 -21.94 47.52
N ASN A 13 22.52 -22.64 48.51
CA ASN A 13 23.74 -22.24 49.20
C ASN A 13 24.56 -23.45 49.65
N SER A 14 25.84 -23.24 49.90
CA SER A 14 26.80 -24.31 50.22
C SER A 14 26.59 -24.97 51.59
N ALA A 15 25.78 -24.38 52.47
CA ALA A 15 25.64 -24.82 53.87
C ALA A 15 24.34 -25.61 54.11
N ASN A 16 23.19 -24.96 53.95
CA ASN A 16 21.89 -25.48 54.40
C ASN A 16 20.90 -25.76 53.26
N ASN A 17 21.13 -25.19 52.07
CA ASN A 17 20.30 -25.39 50.87
C ASN A 17 21.16 -25.90 49.70
N SER A 18 21.96 -26.94 49.92
CA SER A 18 22.81 -27.50 48.86
C SER A 18 21.94 -28.04 47.71
N PRO A 19 22.31 -27.82 46.43
CA PRO A 19 21.52 -28.28 45.29
C PRO A 19 21.78 -29.77 44.98
N TYR A 20 20.70 -30.50 44.77
CA TYR A 20 20.64 -31.91 44.38
C TYR A 20 19.82 -32.05 43.11
N VAL A 21 20.08 -33.08 42.31
CA VAL A 21 19.39 -33.34 41.04
C VAL A 21 18.30 -34.40 41.26
N LEU A 22 17.11 -34.18 40.70
CA LEU A 22 16.05 -35.19 40.63
C LEU A 22 16.37 -36.21 39.51
N PRO A 23 16.60 -37.50 39.80
CA PRO A 23 17.01 -38.47 38.77
C PRO A 23 15.99 -38.67 37.64
N SER A 24 14.69 -38.44 37.93
CA SER A 24 13.61 -38.64 36.96
C SER A 24 13.47 -37.52 35.93
N CYS A 25 14.06 -36.33 36.15
CA CYS A 25 13.88 -35.19 35.24
C CYS A 25 15.03 -34.18 35.15
N GLY A 26 16.09 -34.31 35.94
CA GLY A 26 17.27 -33.43 35.88
C GLY A 26 17.12 -32.06 36.57
N HIS A 27 15.91 -31.67 36.97
CA HIS A 27 15.68 -30.41 37.71
C HIS A 27 16.34 -30.43 39.10
N SER A 28 16.73 -29.24 39.59
CA SER A 28 17.48 -29.09 40.85
C SER A 28 16.58 -28.76 42.04
N VAL A 29 16.77 -29.50 43.14
CA VAL A 29 16.04 -29.42 44.41
C VAL A 29 17.02 -29.19 45.56
N CYS A 30 16.64 -28.50 46.63
CA CYS A 30 17.54 -28.28 47.76
C CYS A 30 17.53 -29.47 48.73
N TYR A 31 18.64 -29.63 49.47
CA TYR A 31 18.82 -30.68 50.48
C TYR A 31 17.60 -30.85 51.40
N LYS A 32 17.05 -29.76 51.94
CA LYS A 32 15.90 -29.80 52.86
C LYS A 32 14.65 -30.42 52.23
N CYS A 33 14.39 -30.20 50.95
CA CYS A 33 13.25 -30.80 50.25
C CYS A 33 13.50 -32.29 49.94
N VAL A 34 14.75 -32.71 49.75
CA VAL A 34 15.13 -34.13 49.64
C VAL A 34 14.99 -34.82 51.00
N GLU A 35 15.47 -34.20 52.07
CA GLU A 35 15.35 -34.68 53.46
C GLU A 35 13.88 -34.81 53.89
N GLN A 36 13.03 -33.83 53.55
CA GLN A 36 11.58 -33.90 53.74
C GLN A 36 10.92 -35.04 52.96
N TYR A 37 11.38 -35.38 51.76
CA TYR A 37 10.89 -36.54 51.01
C TYR A 37 11.31 -37.87 51.63
N ILE A 38 12.56 -37.97 52.08
CA ILE A 38 13.10 -39.17 52.73
C ILE A 38 12.37 -39.45 54.05
N CYS A 39 12.22 -38.45 54.91
CA CYS A 39 11.61 -38.60 56.23
C CYS A 39 10.07 -38.52 56.22
N GLY A 40 9.47 -37.75 55.31
CA GLY A 40 8.07 -37.33 55.41
C GLY A 40 7.02 -38.26 54.80
N GLY A 41 7.41 -39.40 54.24
CA GLY A 41 6.47 -40.40 53.72
C GLY A 41 5.76 -40.05 52.40
N GLN A 42 5.86 -38.80 51.93
CA GLN A 42 5.15 -38.28 50.74
C GLN A 42 5.85 -38.62 49.41
N GLN A 43 5.17 -38.42 48.29
CA GLN A 43 5.75 -38.50 46.94
C GLN A 43 6.36 -37.15 46.53
N LEU A 44 7.57 -37.16 45.97
CA LEU A 44 8.26 -35.96 45.48
C LEU A 44 7.95 -35.76 44.00
N LYS A 45 7.05 -34.83 43.70
CA LYS A 45 6.68 -34.45 42.33
C LYS A 45 7.35 -33.12 41.97
N CYS A 46 8.11 -33.07 40.87
CA CYS A 46 8.77 -31.83 40.46
C CYS A 46 7.72 -30.78 40.05
N LYS A 47 7.88 -29.54 40.51
CA LYS A 47 6.92 -28.46 40.25
C LYS A 47 7.10 -27.76 38.91
N GLU A 48 8.22 -28.00 38.23
CA GLU A 48 8.52 -27.38 36.93
C GLU A 48 7.93 -28.18 35.76
N ASP A 49 7.92 -29.52 35.84
CA ASP A 49 7.45 -30.43 34.78
C ASP A 49 6.32 -31.38 35.21
N GLY A 50 6.02 -31.50 36.51
CA GLY A 50 5.03 -32.44 37.04
C GLY A 50 5.47 -33.91 37.07
N ILE A 51 6.75 -34.23 36.90
CA ILE A 51 7.26 -35.61 36.92
C ILE A 51 7.43 -36.10 38.36
N GLU A 52 6.98 -37.32 38.63
CA GLU A 52 7.08 -37.98 39.94
C GLU A 52 8.42 -38.70 40.11
N CYS A 53 9.12 -38.40 41.20
CA CYS A 53 10.43 -38.95 41.51
C CYS A 53 10.29 -40.33 42.19
N ASN A 54 10.42 -41.37 41.38
CA ASN A 54 10.30 -42.78 41.80
C ASN A 54 11.68 -43.41 42.03
N VAL A 55 12.41 -42.91 43.04
CA VAL A 55 13.69 -43.48 43.49
C VAL A 55 13.62 -43.91 44.95
N HIS A 56 14.52 -44.79 45.38
CA HIS A 56 14.60 -45.17 46.78
C HIS A 56 14.84 -43.95 47.69
N ARG A 57 14.25 -43.98 48.88
CA ARG A 57 14.41 -42.94 49.92
C ARG A 57 15.75 -43.06 50.66
N ASP A 58 16.84 -43.15 49.91
CA ASP A 58 18.21 -42.96 50.40
C ASP A 58 18.75 -41.65 49.81
N GLN A 59 19.44 -40.84 50.61
CA GLN A 59 20.11 -39.62 50.16
C GLN A 59 21.07 -39.90 48.99
N LYS A 60 21.69 -41.10 48.93
CA LYS A 60 22.57 -41.51 47.84
C LYS A 60 21.90 -41.57 46.46
N CYS A 61 20.58 -41.71 46.40
CA CYS A 61 19.83 -41.70 45.15
C CYS A 61 19.71 -40.29 44.53
N PHE A 62 20.08 -39.24 45.27
CA PHE A 62 20.06 -37.87 44.80
C PHE A 62 21.51 -37.38 44.63
N PRO A 63 22.03 -37.25 43.39
CA PRO A 63 23.37 -36.71 43.18
C PRO A 63 23.39 -35.19 43.39
N GLN A 64 24.46 -34.69 44.00
CA GLN A 64 24.66 -33.27 44.27
C GLN A 64 25.03 -32.51 42.99
N ASN A 65 24.41 -31.35 42.73
CA ASN A 65 24.67 -30.55 41.54
C ASN A 65 25.96 -29.72 41.68
N GLN A 66 27.09 -30.33 41.29
CA GLN A 66 28.41 -29.70 41.38
C GLN A 66 28.56 -28.44 40.50
N SER A 67 27.81 -28.34 39.40
CA SER A 67 27.83 -27.16 38.52
C SER A 67 27.31 -25.91 39.24
N ILE A 68 26.13 -26.02 39.87
CA ILE A 68 25.55 -24.92 40.66
C ILE A 68 26.46 -24.57 41.84
N LEU A 69 27.01 -25.56 42.55
CA LEU A 69 27.94 -25.31 43.66
C LEU A 69 29.22 -24.59 43.23
N THR A 70 29.76 -24.92 42.06
CA THR A 70 30.93 -24.25 41.50
C THR A 70 30.62 -22.79 41.15
N MET A 71 29.43 -22.53 40.57
CA MET A 71 28.98 -21.16 40.28
C MET A 71 28.71 -20.35 41.56
N LEU A 72 28.12 -20.95 42.60
CA LEU A 72 27.92 -20.31 43.90
C LEU A 72 29.25 -19.92 44.56
N LYS A 73 30.25 -20.82 44.55
CA LYS A 73 31.61 -20.52 45.03
C LYS A 73 32.23 -19.36 44.25
N LYS A 74 32.17 -19.38 42.91
CA LYS A 74 32.67 -18.28 42.06
C LYS A 74 32.00 -16.93 42.39
N ARG A 75 30.66 -16.92 42.55
CA ARG A 75 29.88 -15.71 42.91
C ARG A 75 30.30 -15.14 44.26
N GLN A 76 30.57 -16.00 45.25
CA GLN A 76 31.10 -15.59 46.56
C GLN A 76 32.54 -15.05 46.48
N SER A 77 33.37 -15.59 45.58
CA SER A 77 34.73 -15.08 45.35
C SER A 77 34.72 -13.69 44.71
N SER A 78 33.92 -13.46 43.67
CA SER A 78 33.82 -12.15 43.00
C SER A 78 33.22 -11.05 43.87
N ALA A 79 32.31 -11.40 44.80
CA ALA A 79 31.73 -10.44 45.73
C ALA A 79 32.73 -9.85 46.73
N LYS A 80 33.85 -10.54 47.02
CA LYS A 80 34.90 -10.04 47.93
C LYS A 80 35.88 -9.05 47.28
N THR A 81 35.85 -8.84 45.97
CA THR A 81 36.82 -8.01 45.24
C THR A 81 36.31 -6.60 44.93
N LEU A 82 35.08 -6.24 45.33
CA LEU A 82 34.43 -4.98 44.97
C LEU A 82 34.16 -4.04 46.17
N ALA A 83 35.13 -3.93 47.08
CA ALA A 83 35.02 -3.12 48.30
C ALA A 83 36.16 -2.10 48.49
N THR A 84 36.59 -1.41 47.41
CA THR A 84 37.55 -0.29 47.52
C THR A 84 37.40 0.76 46.41
N TYR A 85 36.24 1.40 46.31
CA TYR A 85 36.12 2.73 45.71
C TYR A 85 35.09 3.55 46.50
N GLN A 86 35.58 4.56 47.23
CA GLN A 86 34.75 5.61 47.81
C GLN A 86 34.67 6.78 46.84
N THR A 87 33.49 7.36 46.68
CA THR A 87 33.29 8.73 46.20
C THR A 87 32.64 9.54 47.33
N PRO A 88 32.97 10.83 47.50
CA PRO A 88 32.39 11.67 48.55
C PRO A 88 30.96 12.13 48.19
N ASP A 89 30.36 12.87 49.13
CA ASP A 89 29.11 13.62 49.05
C ASP A 89 27.80 12.81 49.17
N ASP A 90 27.34 12.58 50.41
CA ASP A 90 26.27 13.41 51.00
C ASP A 90 26.01 13.04 52.49
N GLU A 91 25.63 14.03 53.31
CA GLU A 91 25.39 13.87 54.75
C GLU A 91 23.91 13.57 55.09
N HIS A 92 23.62 12.60 55.97
CA HIS A 92 23.08 12.85 57.33
C HIS A 92 22.56 11.57 58.05
N SER A 93 22.78 11.59 59.38
CA SER A 93 21.96 10.97 60.44
C SER A 93 21.93 9.43 60.70
N GLN A 94 22.76 9.07 61.69
CA GLN A 94 22.39 8.46 62.98
C GLN A 94 22.57 6.94 63.24
N ASN A 95 23.56 6.70 64.12
CA ASN A 95 23.55 5.88 65.34
C ASN A 95 23.97 4.40 65.31
N SER A 96 25.18 4.17 65.89
CA SER A 96 25.51 3.18 66.94
C SER A 96 25.34 1.67 66.67
N THR A 97 26.28 0.78 66.99
CA THR A 97 27.40 0.81 67.97
C THR A 97 28.64 0.01 67.53
N LYS A 98 29.81 0.32 68.14
CA LYS A 98 30.84 -0.57 68.76
C LYS A 98 30.79 -2.10 68.45
N GLU A 99 31.86 -2.90 68.45
CA GLU A 99 33.33 -2.81 68.61
C GLU A 99 33.87 -4.22 68.17
N MET A 100 35.16 -4.53 67.97
CA MET A 100 36.43 -3.83 68.25
C MET A 100 37.44 -4.06 67.08
N ALA A 101 38.71 -4.41 67.33
CA ALA A 101 39.72 -4.81 66.34
C ALA A 101 40.46 -6.09 66.78
N GLU A 102 40.93 -6.91 65.83
CA GLU A 102 42.04 -7.85 66.11
C GLU A 102 42.88 -8.15 64.86
N HIS A 103 44.20 -8.20 65.05
CA HIS A 103 45.19 -8.53 64.04
C HIS A 103 45.16 -10.03 63.71
N PHE A 104 45.38 -10.41 62.45
CA PHE A 104 46.32 -11.50 62.15
C PHE A 104 46.98 -11.31 60.78
N SER A 105 48.30 -11.24 60.79
CA SER A 105 49.13 -11.33 59.59
C SER A 105 49.38 -12.80 59.28
N GLU A 106 49.22 -13.24 58.03
CA GLU A 106 50.06 -14.34 57.55
C GLU A 106 50.26 -14.34 56.02
N LYS A 107 51.51 -14.53 55.62
CA LYS A 107 51.93 -14.68 54.22
C LYS A 107 51.65 -16.11 53.79
N SER A 108 51.17 -16.32 52.56
CA SER A 108 51.37 -17.58 51.85
C SER A 108 51.28 -17.38 50.33
N THR A 109 52.42 -17.01 49.75
CA THR A 109 52.67 -17.15 48.31
C THR A 109 52.66 -18.64 47.95
N SER A 110 51.83 -19.08 47.01
CA SER A 110 52.08 -20.33 46.29
C SER A 110 51.62 -20.24 44.84
N GLN A 111 52.55 -20.51 43.94
CA GLN A 111 52.31 -20.67 42.51
C GLN A 111 51.76 -22.08 42.28
N PHE A 112 50.69 -22.23 41.50
CA PHE A 112 50.25 -23.55 41.05
C PHE A 112 50.81 -23.86 39.66
N THR A 113 51.68 -24.87 39.61
CA THR A 113 52.09 -25.58 38.39
C THR A 113 50.99 -26.53 37.92
N PRO A 114 50.82 -26.76 36.61
CA PRO A 114 49.88 -27.76 36.11
C PRO A 114 50.51 -29.17 36.17
N THR A 115 50.01 -30.01 37.09
CA THR A 115 50.34 -31.44 37.12
C THR A 115 49.12 -32.26 37.52
N GLU A 116 48.41 -32.84 36.54
CA GLU A 116 47.44 -33.91 36.79
C GLU A 116 47.69 -35.08 35.83
N ALA A 117 47.81 -36.28 36.40
CA ALA A 117 47.93 -37.54 35.68
C ALA A 117 46.53 -38.11 35.38
N PRO A 118 46.37 -38.98 34.36
CA PRO A 118 45.08 -39.60 34.06
C PRO A 118 44.58 -40.50 35.21
N PRO A 119 43.26 -40.70 35.34
CA PRO A 119 42.65 -41.39 36.47
C PRO A 119 42.94 -42.90 36.49
N LYS A 120 42.84 -43.47 37.69
CA LYS A 120 43.12 -44.87 38.03
C LYS A 120 42.40 -45.86 37.09
N THR A 121 43.13 -46.81 36.52
CA THR A 121 42.52 -47.93 35.79
C THR A 121 41.59 -48.71 36.74
N SER A 122 40.38 -49.00 36.28
CA SER A 122 39.39 -49.73 37.05
C SER A 122 39.70 -51.23 36.97
N ILE A 123 39.97 -51.83 38.13
CA ILE A 123 40.33 -53.25 38.26
C ILE A 123 39.07 -54.07 38.60
N CYS A 124 38.91 -55.21 37.94
CA CYS A 124 37.83 -56.16 38.18
C CYS A 124 37.92 -56.76 39.59
N GLN A 125 36.89 -56.55 40.40
CA GLN A 125 36.85 -57.03 41.79
C GLN A 125 36.96 -58.57 41.92
N LEU A 126 36.44 -59.32 40.94
CA LEU A 126 36.45 -60.80 40.95
C LEU A 126 37.81 -61.40 40.53
N HIS A 127 38.53 -60.74 39.63
CA HIS A 127 39.70 -61.33 38.95
C HIS A 127 40.99 -60.54 39.11
N GLN A 128 40.94 -59.35 39.73
CA GLN A 128 42.07 -58.44 39.93
C GLN A 128 42.84 -58.12 38.63
N LYS A 129 42.11 -58.02 37.51
CA LYS A 129 42.59 -57.65 36.17
C LYS A 129 41.89 -56.39 35.67
N GLU A 130 42.50 -55.66 34.76
CA GLU A 130 41.94 -54.42 34.19
C GLU A 130 40.62 -54.68 33.44
N LEU A 131 39.71 -53.70 33.51
CA LEU A 131 38.45 -53.70 32.77
C LEU A 131 38.68 -53.11 31.38
N GLU A 132 38.70 -53.96 30.36
CA GLU A 132 39.03 -53.61 28.96
C GLU A 132 37.83 -53.78 27.99
N LEU A 133 36.80 -54.48 28.43
CA LEU A 133 35.62 -54.86 27.65
C LEU A 133 34.35 -54.26 28.27
N ILE A 134 33.31 -54.06 27.49
CA ILE A 134 31.96 -53.70 27.93
C ILE A 134 30.99 -54.78 27.48
N CYS A 135 30.23 -55.31 28.44
CA CYS A 135 29.14 -56.24 28.17
C CYS A 135 27.95 -55.46 27.60
N GLN A 136 27.42 -55.85 26.44
CA GLN A 136 26.34 -55.12 25.78
C GLN A 136 24.98 -55.35 26.46
N GLU A 137 24.75 -56.55 26.99
CA GLU A 137 23.52 -56.95 27.68
C GLU A 137 23.41 -56.35 29.08
N ASP A 138 24.51 -56.32 29.84
CA ASP A 138 24.54 -55.82 31.23
C ASP A 138 24.96 -54.34 31.35
N GLY A 139 25.45 -53.73 30.27
CA GLY A 139 25.85 -52.32 30.24
C GLY A 139 27.05 -51.95 31.12
N GLN A 140 27.87 -52.93 31.53
CA GLN A 140 28.97 -52.73 32.48
C GLN A 140 30.34 -53.11 31.93
N CYS A 141 31.40 -52.46 32.42
CA CYS A 141 32.78 -52.79 32.09
C CYS A 141 33.20 -54.10 32.78
N ILE A 142 33.79 -55.02 32.02
CA ILE A 142 34.23 -56.35 32.45
C ILE A 142 35.68 -56.61 32.02
N CYS A 143 36.40 -57.49 32.73
CA CYS A 143 37.71 -57.97 32.29
C CYS A 143 37.56 -59.21 31.39
N VAL A 144 38.63 -59.55 30.65
CA VAL A 144 38.65 -60.72 29.75
C VAL A 144 38.28 -62.04 30.47
N ASN A 145 38.66 -62.21 31.75
CA ASN A 145 38.27 -63.39 32.53
C ASN A 145 36.75 -63.46 32.77
N CYS A 146 36.11 -62.33 33.06
CA CYS A 146 34.66 -62.24 33.22
C CYS A 146 33.91 -62.62 31.94
N ALA A 147 34.46 -62.23 30.78
CA ALA A 147 33.91 -62.47 29.45
C ALA A 147 34.08 -63.93 28.96
N LEU A 148 35.13 -64.64 29.37
CA LEU A 148 35.41 -66.01 28.89
C LEU A 148 34.98 -67.13 29.86
N PHE A 149 35.10 -66.88 31.16
CA PHE A 149 34.93 -67.91 32.21
C PHE A 149 33.99 -67.48 33.34
N GLY A 150 33.71 -66.18 33.46
CA GLY A 150 32.83 -65.61 34.47
C GLY A 150 31.35 -65.54 34.04
N PRO A 151 30.54 -64.72 34.71
CA PRO A 151 29.09 -64.66 34.48
C PRO A 151 28.69 -64.14 33.09
N HIS A 152 29.60 -63.50 32.34
CA HIS A 152 29.31 -62.91 31.03
C HIS A 152 29.71 -63.82 29.85
N LYS A 153 29.97 -65.11 30.10
CA LYS A 153 30.48 -66.09 29.11
C LYS A 153 29.63 -66.21 27.83
N PHE A 154 28.34 -65.91 27.90
CA PHE A 154 27.39 -66.04 26.79
C PHE A 154 26.81 -64.71 26.33
N HIS A 155 27.40 -63.59 26.77
CA HIS A 155 26.98 -62.24 26.43
C HIS A 155 27.88 -61.66 25.34
N ASN A 156 27.37 -60.72 24.56
CA ASN A 156 28.15 -59.97 23.60
C ASN A 156 28.97 -58.89 24.31
N TYR A 157 30.23 -58.74 23.93
CA TYR A 157 31.11 -57.75 24.52
C TYR A 157 31.95 -57.05 23.45
N LEU A 158 32.19 -55.75 23.66
CA LEU A 158 33.04 -54.92 22.81
C LEU A 158 34.23 -54.40 23.62
N PRO A 159 35.42 -54.20 23.01
CA PRO A 159 36.48 -53.39 23.60
C PRO A 159 35.96 -51.99 23.93
N ILE A 160 36.39 -51.42 25.06
CA ILE A 160 35.98 -50.09 25.51
C ILE A 160 36.16 -49.04 24.41
N ASP A 161 37.29 -49.04 23.70
CA ASP A 161 37.57 -48.09 22.60
C ASP A 161 36.55 -48.18 21.45
N GLN A 162 36.06 -49.38 21.11
CA GLN A 162 35.05 -49.56 20.06
C GLN A 162 33.69 -49.06 20.53
N PHE A 163 33.33 -49.29 21.79
CA PHE A 163 32.08 -48.81 22.38
C PHE A 163 32.09 -47.28 22.55
N LEU A 164 33.20 -46.69 23.00
CA LEU A 164 33.38 -45.24 23.06
C LEU A 164 33.23 -44.60 21.68
N LYS A 165 33.78 -45.22 20.63
CA LYS A 165 33.61 -44.77 19.24
C LYS A 165 32.15 -44.88 18.75
N GLN A 166 31.40 -45.91 19.17
CA GLN A 166 29.96 -46.00 18.89
C GLN A 166 29.16 -44.91 19.61
N ILE A 167 29.49 -44.60 20.87
CA ILE A 167 28.91 -43.47 21.59
C ILE A 167 29.21 -42.15 20.88
N GLU A 168 30.47 -41.92 20.47
CA GLU A 168 30.88 -40.70 19.77
C GLU A 168 30.08 -40.50 18.46
N LEU A 169 29.91 -41.56 17.65
CA LEU A 169 29.08 -41.52 16.44
C LEU A 169 27.62 -41.19 16.78
N THR A 170 27.04 -41.86 17.79
CA THR A 170 25.65 -41.64 18.22
C THR A 170 25.43 -40.21 18.73
N VAL A 171 26.37 -39.66 19.50
CA VAL A 171 26.34 -38.28 19.99
C VAL A 171 26.41 -37.28 18.82
N ASN A 172 27.23 -37.55 17.80
CA ASN A 172 27.31 -36.71 16.61
C ASN A 172 26.02 -36.75 15.79
N GLU A 173 25.38 -37.91 15.64
CA GLU A 173 24.07 -38.06 14.99
C GLU A 173 22.97 -37.29 15.75
N ILE A 174 22.89 -37.45 17.07
CA ILE A 174 21.95 -36.70 17.93
C ILE A 174 22.21 -35.18 17.84
N SER A 175 23.48 -34.75 17.83
CA SER A 175 23.84 -33.33 17.66
C SER A 175 23.41 -32.78 16.30
N CYS A 176 23.48 -33.59 15.23
CA CYS A 176 22.98 -33.22 13.91
C CYS A 176 21.46 -33.05 13.90
N LEU A 177 20.73 -34.03 14.42
CA LEU A 177 19.26 -33.99 14.54
C LEU A 177 18.78 -32.81 15.39
N TYR A 178 19.45 -32.55 16.52
CA TYR A 178 19.15 -31.40 17.38
C TYR A 178 19.25 -30.07 16.61
N LYS A 179 20.34 -29.87 15.85
CA LYS A 179 20.53 -28.66 15.03
C LYS A 179 19.47 -28.54 13.92
N GLN A 180 19.10 -29.63 13.27
CA GLN A 180 18.02 -29.63 12.27
C GLN A 180 16.68 -29.22 12.88
N ILE A 181 16.29 -29.83 14.00
CA ILE A 181 15.04 -29.50 14.71
C ILE A 181 15.06 -28.05 15.21
N GLN A 182 16.20 -27.55 15.68
CA GLN A 182 16.35 -26.15 16.11
C GLN A 182 16.19 -25.18 14.93
N ASN A 183 16.74 -25.49 13.76
CA ASN A 183 16.58 -24.68 12.55
C ASN A 183 15.10 -24.65 12.11
N GLU A 184 14.43 -25.80 12.02
CA GLU A 184 13.02 -25.84 11.61
C GLU A 184 12.08 -25.17 12.63
N ARG A 185 12.39 -25.26 13.93
CA ARG A 185 11.68 -24.52 14.97
C ARG A 185 11.80 -23.01 14.78
N ASN A 186 12.98 -22.53 14.37
CA ASN A 186 13.24 -21.11 14.12
C ASN A 186 12.66 -20.63 12.77
N ASN A 187 12.48 -21.52 11.79
CA ASN A 187 11.81 -21.22 10.51
C ASN A 187 10.31 -20.89 10.65
N LYS A 188 9.70 -21.09 11.84
CA LYS A 188 8.29 -20.75 12.10
C LYS A 188 7.94 -19.31 11.70
N GLU A 189 8.80 -18.35 12.05
CA GLU A 189 8.57 -16.93 11.74
C GLU A 189 8.57 -16.68 10.22
N GLN A 190 9.42 -17.37 9.46
CA GLN A 190 9.44 -17.28 7.99
C GLN A 190 8.15 -17.87 7.39
N LEU A 191 7.65 -18.98 7.94
CA LEU A 191 6.39 -19.58 7.50
C LEU A 191 5.19 -18.65 7.79
N GLU A 192 5.16 -18.01 8.96
CA GLU A 192 4.14 -17.03 9.33
C GLU A 192 4.20 -15.77 8.45
N GLN A 193 5.40 -15.30 8.09
CA GLN A 193 5.59 -14.21 7.12
C GLN A 193 5.09 -14.58 5.72
N LEU A 194 5.41 -15.77 5.21
CA LEU A 194 4.93 -16.25 3.91
C LEU A 194 3.41 -16.41 3.88
N LEU A 195 2.81 -16.94 4.95
CA LEU A 195 1.36 -17.06 5.10
C LEU A 195 0.68 -15.68 5.08
N SER A 196 1.21 -14.74 5.86
CA SER A 196 0.73 -13.35 5.94
C SER A 196 0.81 -12.64 4.59
N LEU A 197 1.94 -12.78 3.88
CA LEU A 197 2.14 -12.23 2.54
C LEU A 197 1.13 -12.80 1.53
N GLY A 198 0.90 -14.12 1.56
CA GLY A 198 -0.10 -14.78 0.70
C GLY A 198 -1.51 -14.27 0.93
N PHE A 199 -1.95 -14.18 2.19
CA PHE A 199 -3.26 -13.60 2.53
C PHE A 199 -3.37 -12.11 2.17
N HIS A 200 -2.31 -11.34 2.37
CA HIS A 200 -2.29 -9.93 1.99
C HIS A 200 -2.42 -9.75 0.47
N GLN A 201 -1.69 -10.55 -0.32
CA GLN A 201 -1.77 -10.53 -1.78
C GLN A 201 -3.18 -10.92 -2.28
N GLN A 202 -3.80 -11.95 -1.69
CA GLN A 202 -5.19 -12.32 -2.02
C GLN A 202 -6.18 -11.19 -1.68
N LEU A 203 -6.05 -10.58 -0.49
CA LEU A 203 -6.89 -9.45 -0.07
C LEU A 203 -6.77 -8.25 -1.03
N CYS A 204 -5.55 -7.93 -1.47
CA CYS A 204 -5.32 -6.86 -2.44
C CYS A 204 -5.91 -7.21 -3.82
N CYS A 205 -5.72 -8.44 -4.31
CA CYS A 205 -6.33 -8.90 -5.57
C CYS A 205 -7.86 -8.81 -5.55
N ILE A 206 -8.50 -9.20 -4.44
CA ILE A 206 -9.96 -9.10 -4.27
C ILE A 206 -10.42 -7.64 -4.26
N LYS A 207 -9.71 -6.74 -3.56
CA LYS A 207 -10.01 -5.30 -3.57
C LYS A 207 -9.93 -4.70 -4.97
N SER A 208 -8.81 -4.91 -5.68
CA SER A 208 -8.65 -4.39 -7.05
C SER A 208 -9.73 -4.90 -8.00
N LYS A 209 -10.20 -6.15 -7.86
CA LYS A 209 -11.35 -6.67 -8.63
C LYS A 209 -12.65 -5.92 -8.30
N ILE A 210 -12.92 -5.67 -7.02
CA ILE A 210 -14.09 -4.89 -6.58
C ILE A 210 -14.02 -3.47 -7.15
N ASP A 211 -12.87 -2.80 -7.03
CA ASP A 211 -12.67 -1.43 -7.52
C ASP A 211 -12.84 -1.34 -9.04
N LEU A 212 -12.36 -2.33 -9.81
CA LEU A 212 -12.58 -2.44 -11.26
C LEU A 212 -14.08 -2.61 -11.61
N TYR A 213 -14.82 -3.47 -10.90
CA TYR A 213 -16.27 -3.61 -11.14
C TYR A 213 -17.04 -2.32 -10.84
N PHE A 214 -16.70 -1.61 -9.77
CA PHE A 214 -17.32 -0.31 -9.48
C PHE A 214 -16.94 0.76 -10.52
N SER A 215 -15.71 0.74 -11.03
CA SER A 215 -15.28 1.64 -12.10
C SER A 215 -16.08 1.42 -13.40
N ASP A 216 -16.32 0.17 -13.78
CA ASP A 216 -17.12 -0.17 -14.96
C ASP A 216 -18.60 0.20 -14.79
N LEU A 217 -19.20 -0.11 -13.62
CA LEU A 217 -20.57 0.30 -13.32
C LEU A 217 -20.76 1.83 -13.37
N ASN A 218 -19.81 2.61 -12.85
CA ASN A 218 -19.86 4.07 -12.93
C ASN A 218 -19.80 4.54 -14.39
N LYS A 219 -18.96 3.93 -15.23
CA LYS A 219 -18.87 4.24 -16.68
C LYS A 219 -20.20 3.97 -17.39
N GLN A 220 -20.83 2.82 -17.14
CA GLN A 220 -22.15 2.50 -17.72
C GLN A 220 -23.24 3.49 -17.27
N ILE A 221 -23.23 3.92 -16.01
CA ILE A 221 -24.17 4.92 -15.48
C ILE A 221 -23.97 6.28 -16.17
N ASP A 222 -22.73 6.73 -16.35
CA ASP A 222 -22.44 7.99 -17.06
C ASP A 222 -22.80 7.90 -18.56
N GLU A 223 -22.59 6.75 -19.21
CA GLU A 223 -23.03 6.52 -20.60
C GLU A 223 -24.56 6.64 -20.74
N ILE A 224 -25.34 5.99 -19.87
CA ILE A 224 -26.82 6.07 -19.84
C ILE A 224 -27.29 7.50 -19.58
N LYS A 225 -26.65 8.20 -18.64
CA LYS A 225 -26.92 9.61 -18.34
C LYS A 225 -26.67 10.51 -19.56
N MET A 226 -25.54 10.36 -20.24
CA MET A 226 -25.21 11.13 -21.44
C MET A 226 -26.18 10.85 -22.59
N GLN A 227 -26.54 9.59 -22.83
CA GLN A 227 -27.57 9.23 -23.83
C GLN A 227 -28.95 9.81 -23.49
N THR A 228 -29.33 9.83 -22.21
CA THR A 228 -30.60 10.39 -21.76
C THR A 228 -30.65 11.91 -21.95
N LEU A 229 -29.56 12.62 -21.58
CA LEU A 229 -29.45 14.06 -21.81
C LEU A 229 -29.48 14.41 -23.31
N TYR A 230 -28.79 13.63 -24.15
CA TYR A 230 -28.82 13.82 -25.60
C TYR A 230 -30.24 13.68 -26.17
N LYS A 231 -30.99 12.63 -25.77
CA LYS A 231 -32.38 12.42 -26.20
C LYS A 231 -33.32 13.56 -25.76
N ILE A 232 -33.13 14.08 -24.53
CA ILE A 232 -33.92 15.23 -24.03
C ILE A 232 -33.62 16.48 -24.84
N ASN A 233 -32.34 16.81 -25.07
CA ASN A 233 -31.95 17.98 -25.86
C ASN A 233 -32.48 17.88 -27.31
N GLN A 234 -32.32 16.73 -27.97
CA GLN A 234 -32.81 16.51 -29.33
C GLN A 234 -34.34 16.65 -29.41
N ALA A 235 -35.09 16.12 -28.43
CA ALA A 235 -36.54 16.29 -28.39
C ALA A 235 -36.95 17.76 -28.20
N TYR A 236 -36.21 18.50 -27.37
CA TYR A 236 -36.44 19.92 -27.15
C TYR A 236 -36.13 20.74 -28.42
N GLU A 237 -34.97 20.54 -29.05
CA GLU A 237 -34.56 21.18 -30.30
C GLU A 237 -35.59 20.95 -31.42
N ASN A 238 -36.01 19.70 -31.64
CA ASN A 238 -37.06 19.35 -32.61
C ASN A 238 -38.39 20.05 -32.28
N SER A 239 -38.78 20.13 -31.01
CA SER A 239 -40.02 20.81 -30.61
C SER A 239 -39.96 22.33 -30.82
N GLN A 240 -38.79 22.93 -30.60
CA GLN A 240 -38.54 24.34 -30.84
C GLN A 240 -38.58 24.67 -32.34
N GLU A 241 -37.97 23.84 -33.18
CA GLU A 241 -38.01 23.98 -34.64
C GLU A 241 -39.44 23.91 -35.19
N ILE A 242 -40.25 22.94 -34.74
CA ILE A 242 -41.66 22.82 -35.11
C ILE A 242 -42.47 24.08 -34.73
N ILE A 243 -42.22 24.63 -33.53
CA ILE A 243 -42.89 25.86 -33.06
C ILE A 243 -42.45 27.07 -33.88
N LEU A 244 -41.15 27.22 -34.15
CA LEU A 244 -40.62 28.34 -34.95
C LEU A 244 -41.17 28.32 -36.38
N ASN A 245 -41.11 27.18 -37.08
CA ASN A 245 -41.64 27.05 -38.43
C ASN A 245 -43.13 27.43 -38.50
N LYS A 246 -43.92 26.98 -37.51
CA LYS A 246 -45.35 27.34 -37.42
C LYS A 246 -45.57 28.85 -37.21
N ILE A 247 -44.73 29.49 -36.39
CA ILE A 247 -44.80 30.95 -36.17
C ILE A 247 -44.44 31.70 -37.45
N ASP A 248 -43.39 31.28 -38.15
CA ASP A 248 -42.96 31.90 -39.39
C ASP A 248 -44.01 31.76 -40.50
N ASP A 249 -44.69 30.61 -40.61
CA ASP A 249 -45.82 30.39 -41.51
C ASP A 249 -47.01 31.33 -41.18
N GLU A 250 -47.48 31.35 -39.92
CA GLU A 250 -48.60 32.19 -39.48
C GLU A 250 -48.28 33.70 -39.62
N PHE A 251 -47.06 34.11 -39.29
CA PHE A 251 -46.62 35.50 -39.38
C PHE A 251 -46.43 35.97 -40.82
N SER A 252 -45.87 35.13 -41.70
CA SER A 252 -45.66 35.47 -43.12
C SER A 252 -46.99 35.74 -43.83
N LEU A 253 -48.02 34.93 -43.58
CA LEU A 253 -49.35 35.15 -44.13
C LEU A 253 -49.96 36.48 -43.66
N LEU A 254 -49.86 36.77 -42.36
CA LEU A 254 -50.42 38.00 -41.79
C LEU A 254 -49.63 39.26 -42.20
N GLN A 255 -48.31 39.13 -42.41
CA GLN A 255 -47.49 40.21 -42.95
C GLN A 255 -47.90 40.58 -44.38
N ILE A 256 -48.18 39.60 -45.24
CA ILE A 256 -48.69 39.84 -46.60
C ILE A 256 -50.05 40.58 -46.55
N GLU A 257 -50.95 40.21 -45.64
CA GLU A 257 -52.23 40.91 -45.45
C GLU A 257 -52.03 42.35 -44.96
N ALA A 258 -51.11 42.57 -44.01
CA ALA A 258 -50.76 43.89 -43.50
C ALA A 258 -50.13 44.80 -44.58
N ASP A 259 -49.24 44.27 -45.42
CA ASP A 259 -48.63 45.02 -46.52
C ASP A 259 -49.67 45.40 -47.59
N GLN A 260 -50.60 44.48 -47.93
CA GLN A 260 -51.72 44.80 -48.81
C GLN A 260 -52.60 45.90 -48.24
N TRP A 261 -52.90 45.84 -46.94
CA TRP A 261 -53.69 46.86 -46.25
C TRP A 261 -53.00 48.23 -46.22
N LEU A 262 -51.70 48.28 -45.91
CA LEU A 262 -50.90 49.51 -45.90
C LEU A 262 -50.90 50.18 -47.28
N ASN A 263 -50.75 49.40 -48.35
CA ASN A 263 -50.82 49.91 -49.72
C ASN A 263 -52.20 50.49 -50.06
N GLN A 264 -53.29 49.83 -49.67
CA GLN A 264 -54.66 50.32 -49.88
C GLN A 264 -54.94 51.60 -49.08
N ALA A 265 -54.54 51.64 -47.80
CA ALA A 265 -54.71 52.80 -46.93
C ALA A 265 -53.90 54.01 -47.41
N SER A 266 -52.66 53.80 -47.84
CA SER A 266 -51.81 54.83 -48.43
C SER A 266 -52.41 55.40 -49.71
N TYR A 267 -52.92 54.54 -50.60
CA TYR A 267 -53.60 54.97 -51.82
C TYR A 267 -54.85 55.83 -51.55
N GLN A 268 -55.71 55.43 -50.61
CA GLN A 268 -56.87 56.25 -50.22
C GLN A 268 -56.47 57.57 -49.56
N LEU A 269 -55.41 57.59 -48.74
CA LEU A 269 -54.87 58.83 -48.18
C LEU A 269 -54.41 59.79 -49.29
N SER A 270 -53.65 59.30 -50.28
CA SER A 270 -53.23 60.11 -51.44
C SER A 270 -54.43 60.68 -52.21
N GLN A 271 -55.45 59.87 -52.50
CA GLN A 271 -56.67 60.35 -53.17
C GLN A 271 -57.39 61.44 -52.37
N LEU A 272 -57.53 61.28 -51.06
CA LEU A 272 -58.20 62.27 -50.21
C LEU A 272 -57.40 63.58 -50.09
N VAL A 273 -56.06 63.50 -50.11
CA VAL A 273 -55.21 64.70 -50.19
C VAL A 273 -55.44 65.44 -51.51
N GLU A 274 -55.45 64.76 -52.65
CA GLU A 274 -55.76 65.37 -53.96
C GLU A 274 -57.19 65.93 -54.03
N GLU A 275 -58.20 65.21 -53.54
CA GLU A 275 -59.60 65.69 -53.53
C GLU A 275 -59.81 66.89 -52.59
N SER A 276 -59.07 66.95 -51.46
CA SER A 276 -59.14 68.07 -50.52
C SER A 276 -58.63 69.38 -51.14
N GLN A 277 -57.59 69.31 -52.00
CA GLN A 277 -57.10 70.45 -52.77
C GLN A 277 -58.14 70.93 -53.81
N GLN A 278 -59.06 70.05 -54.23
CA GLN A 278 -60.20 70.38 -55.10
C GLN A 278 -61.47 70.80 -54.34
N LEU A 279 -61.38 71.07 -53.02
CA LEU A 279 -62.50 71.43 -52.14
C LEU A 279 -63.63 70.37 -52.07
N LYS A 280 -63.34 69.11 -52.42
CA LYS A 280 -64.30 67.99 -52.31
C LYS A 280 -64.02 67.20 -51.04
N PHE A 281 -64.91 67.29 -50.07
CA PHE A 281 -64.81 66.52 -48.83
C PHE A 281 -65.49 65.15 -48.96
N ARG A 282 -64.70 64.12 -49.27
CA ARG A 282 -65.08 62.71 -49.00
C ARG A 282 -64.70 62.31 -47.58
N LYS A 283 -65.42 61.32 -47.04
CA LYS A 283 -65.05 60.65 -45.79
C LYS A 283 -64.06 59.52 -46.10
N PHE A 284 -63.12 59.27 -45.18
CA PHE A 284 -62.26 58.09 -45.23
C PHE A 284 -63.11 56.81 -45.17
N ASP A 285 -62.69 55.75 -45.86
CA ASP A 285 -63.44 54.50 -45.87
C ASP A 285 -63.32 53.78 -44.52
N GLN A 286 -64.45 53.64 -43.82
CA GLN A 286 -64.52 52.93 -42.55
C GLN A 286 -64.17 51.45 -42.69
N ILE A 287 -64.31 50.87 -43.88
CA ILE A 287 -63.93 49.48 -44.17
C ILE A 287 -62.42 49.30 -44.00
N ILE A 288 -61.59 50.25 -44.47
CA ILE A 288 -60.13 50.21 -44.29
C ILE A 288 -59.77 50.34 -42.79
N ILE A 289 -60.41 51.23 -42.05
CA ILE A 289 -60.14 51.38 -40.60
C ILE A 289 -60.46 50.07 -39.86
N ASN A 290 -61.59 49.44 -40.18
CA ASN A 290 -62.05 48.22 -39.53
C ASN A 290 -61.18 46.99 -39.88
N SER A 291 -60.69 46.88 -41.13
CA SER A 291 -59.76 45.81 -41.51
C SER A 291 -58.40 45.97 -40.84
N GLY A 292 -57.86 47.20 -40.75
CA GLY A 292 -56.60 47.46 -40.03
C GLY A 292 -56.67 47.11 -38.54
N GLN A 293 -57.80 47.39 -37.89
CA GLN A 293 -58.06 46.94 -36.52
C GLN A 293 -58.19 45.42 -36.38
N THR A 294 -58.56 44.71 -37.45
CA THR A 294 -58.69 43.24 -37.46
C THR A 294 -57.32 42.59 -37.59
N ILE A 295 -56.48 43.07 -38.51
CA ILE A 295 -55.07 42.68 -38.67
C ILE A 295 -54.30 42.90 -37.35
N LEU A 296 -54.49 44.04 -36.69
CA LEU A 296 -53.86 44.32 -35.40
C LEU A 296 -54.30 43.34 -34.30
N LYS A 297 -55.55 42.88 -34.31
CA LYS A 297 -56.04 41.84 -33.38
C LYS A 297 -55.39 40.49 -33.68
N GLN A 298 -55.26 40.11 -34.95
CA GLN A 298 -54.60 38.86 -35.34
C GLN A 298 -53.13 38.83 -34.89
N PHE A 299 -52.36 39.92 -35.04
CA PHE A 299 -50.98 39.98 -34.52
C PHE A 299 -50.90 39.78 -33.00
N ASN A 300 -51.85 40.35 -32.24
CA ASN A 300 -51.92 40.15 -30.79
C ASN A 300 -52.28 38.70 -30.44
N LEU A 301 -53.19 38.06 -31.17
CA LEU A 301 -53.55 36.65 -31.00
C LEU A 301 -52.35 35.71 -31.27
N ILE A 302 -51.55 35.97 -32.32
CA ILE A 302 -50.31 35.22 -32.57
C ILE A 302 -49.35 35.37 -31.37
N LYS A 303 -49.17 36.59 -30.86
CA LYS A 303 -48.30 36.84 -29.69
C LYS A 303 -48.79 36.10 -28.42
N GLU A 304 -50.09 36.07 -28.18
CA GLU A 304 -50.70 35.30 -27.07
C GLU A 304 -50.57 33.78 -27.27
N SER A 305 -50.72 33.30 -28.50
CA SER A 305 -50.51 31.90 -28.91
C SER A 305 -49.07 31.44 -28.65
N ILE A 306 -48.08 32.26 -29.01
CA ILE A 306 -46.65 32.02 -28.74
C ILE A 306 -46.41 31.92 -27.22
N THR A 307 -46.90 32.91 -26.47
CA THR A 307 -46.72 32.95 -25.00
C THR A 307 -47.35 31.72 -24.33
N THR A 308 -48.56 31.34 -24.76
CA THR A 308 -49.27 30.15 -24.25
C THR A 308 -48.53 28.86 -24.62
N SER A 309 -47.95 28.79 -25.81
CA SER A 309 -47.17 27.64 -26.28
C SER A 309 -45.90 27.44 -25.44
N ILE A 310 -45.15 28.52 -25.17
CA ILE A 310 -43.97 28.53 -24.28
C ILE A 310 -44.36 28.06 -22.86
N ASP A 311 -45.42 28.62 -22.29
CA ASP A 311 -45.91 28.23 -20.96
C ASP A 311 -46.34 26.75 -20.91
N SER A 312 -46.95 26.24 -21.99
CA SER A 312 -47.39 24.84 -22.08
C SER A 312 -46.24 23.85 -22.25
N THR A 313 -45.20 24.21 -23.00
CA THR A 313 -43.95 23.43 -23.10
C THR A 313 -43.24 23.44 -21.75
N GLN A 314 -43.12 24.58 -21.08
CA GLN A 314 -42.50 24.66 -19.76
C GLN A 314 -43.23 23.84 -18.69
N LYS A 315 -44.58 23.76 -18.73
CA LYS A 315 -45.39 22.93 -17.82
C LYS A 315 -45.32 21.44 -18.14
N SER A 316 -45.36 21.05 -19.41
CA SER A 316 -45.22 19.65 -19.84
C SER A 316 -43.81 19.09 -19.61
N HIS A 317 -42.79 19.96 -19.59
CA HIS A 317 -41.43 19.63 -19.20
C HIS A 317 -41.20 19.70 -17.67
N GLN A 318 -42.24 19.49 -16.85
CA GLN A 318 -42.06 18.80 -15.58
C GLN A 318 -41.63 17.36 -15.85
N ILE A 319 -40.37 17.21 -16.26
CA ILE A 319 -39.68 15.94 -16.35
C ILE A 319 -39.61 15.43 -14.90
N GLN A 320 -40.60 14.62 -14.52
CA GLN A 320 -40.36 13.54 -13.59
C GLN A 320 -39.25 12.72 -14.25
N VAL A 321 -38.00 13.04 -13.90
CA VAL A 321 -36.86 12.18 -14.18
C VAL A 321 -37.34 10.81 -13.73
N PRO A 322 -37.40 9.80 -14.62
CA PRO A 322 -37.98 8.54 -14.24
C PRO A 322 -36.98 7.84 -13.31
N ILE A 323 -37.05 8.24 -12.03
CA ILE A 323 -36.45 7.57 -10.89
C ILE A 323 -36.88 6.10 -10.94
N GLN A 324 -38.08 5.81 -11.46
CA GLN A 324 -38.53 4.47 -11.79
C GLN A 324 -37.68 3.76 -12.85
N VAL A 325 -37.26 4.41 -13.95
CA VAL A 325 -36.37 3.80 -14.95
C VAL A 325 -34.98 3.57 -14.39
N ILE A 326 -34.41 4.54 -13.66
CA ILE A 326 -33.11 4.39 -12.99
C ILE A 326 -33.19 3.30 -11.92
N SER A 327 -34.25 3.27 -11.12
CA SER A 327 -34.51 2.26 -10.08
C SER A 327 -34.74 0.87 -10.67
N ASN A 328 -35.46 0.75 -11.79
CA ASN A 328 -35.67 -0.52 -12.49
C ASN A 328 -34.35 -1.03 -13.07
N TYR A 329 -33.53 -0.16 -13.68
CA TYR A 329 -32.21 -0.53 -14.20
C TYR A 329 -31.25 -0.97 -13.09
N ILE A 330 -31.19 -0.23 -11.97
CA ILE A 330 -30.41 -0.63 -10.78
C ILE A 330 -30.94 -1.96 -10.22
N SER A 331 -32.25 -2.15 -10.14
CA SER A 331 -32.83 -3.40 -9.63
C SER A 331 -32.51 -4.59 -10.52
N GLN A 332 -32.55 -4.41 -11.84
CA GLN A 332 -32.18 -5.42 -12.83
C GLN A 332 -30.69 -5.78 -12.73
N LEU A 333 -29.78 -4.79 -12.69
CA LEU A 333 -28.34 -5.00 -12.49
C LEU A 333 -28.00 -5.70 -11.17
N MET A 334 -28.71 -5.37 -10.10
CA MET A 334 -28.48 -5.93 -8.76
C MET A 334 -29.15 -7.31 -8.55
N GLY A 335 -29.86 -7.85 -9.56
CA GLY A 335 -30.65 -9.08 -9.43
C GLY A 335 -31.81 -8.96 -8.43
N LEU A 336 -32.19 -7.73 -8.06
CA LEU A 336 -33.28 -7.43 -7.14
C LEU A 336 -34.61 -7.59 -7.89
N ASN A 337 -35.16 -8.79 -7.83
CA ASN A 337 -36.40 -9.17 -8.48
C ASN A 337 -37.58 -8.37 -7.88
N THR A 338 -37.94 -7.25 -8.52
CA THR A 338 -38.93 -6.26 -8.06
C THR A 338 -40.37 -6.77 -8.02
N ASN A 339 -40.63 -7.94 -8.61
CA ASN A 339 -41.92 -8.63 -8.70
C ASN A 339 -42.56 -9.05 -7.36
N LYS A 340 -42.16 -8.47 -6.23
CA LYS A 340 -42.75 -8.68 -4.89
C LYS A 340 -43.23 -7.42 -4.18
N TYR A 341 -43.12 -6.23 -4.78
CA TYR A 341 -43.56 -4.98 -4.14
C TYR A 341 -44.71 -4.23 -4.84
N GLU A 342 -45.26 -4.73 -5.95
CA GLU A 342 -46.45 -4.16 -6.60
C GLU A 342 -47.77 -4.69 -6.04
N THR A 343 -48.00 -4.51 -4.74
CA THR A 343 -49.35 -4.55 -4.14
C THR A 343 -49.50 -3.48 -3.04
N ASN A 344 -49.53 -2.21 -3.46
CA ASN A 344 -50.32 -1.12 -2.85
C ASN A 344 -49.89 0.25 -3.40
N LYS A 345 -50.54 0.68 -4.48
CA LYS A 345 -50.69 2.08 -4.89
C LYS A 345 -51.82 2.18 -5.93
N GLN A 346 -53.06 2.07 -5.45
CA GLN A 346 -54.18 2.69 -6.16
C GLN A 346 -54.22 4.18 -5.82
N ASP A 347 -54.97 4.92 -6.65
CA ASP A 347 -55.25 6.36 -6.58
C ASP A 347 -54.06 7.30 -6.84
N THR A 348 -53.93 7.76 -8.09
CA THR A 348 -54.28 9.15 -8.46
C THR A 348 -54.32 9.32 -10.00
N VAL A 349 -55.55 9.46 -10.52
CA VAL A 349 -55.99 10.19 -11.74
C VAL A 349 -55.14 10.10 -13.03
N LEU A 350 -55.66 9.33 -13.98
CA LEU A 350 -55.45 9.47 -15.43
C LEU A 350 -56.38 10.54 -16.01
N LEU A 351 -55.87 11.49 -16.79
CA LEU A 351 -56.62 12.15 -17.88
C LEU A 351 -55.68 12.56 -19.02
N LEU A 352 -55.74 11.82 -20.13
CA LEU A 352 -55.27 12.21 -21.45
C LEU A 352 -56.34 11.74 -22.45
N PRO A 353 -56.89 12.62 -23.31
CA PRO A 353 -57.81 12.17 -24.35
C PRO A 353 -57.03 11.58 -25.52
N SER A 354 -57.37 10.35 -25.87
CA SER A 354 -56.95 9.69 -27.10
C SER A 354 -57.62 10.33 -28.32
N ASN A 355 -56.86 10.62 -29.37
CA ASN A 355 -57.25 10.38 -30.77
C ASN A 355 -56.10 10.79 -31.73
N LEU A 356 -55.51 9.81 -32.41
CA LEU A 356 -55.62 9.68 -33.87
C LEU A 356 -54.86 8.43 -34.35
N SER A 357 -55.60 7.50 -34.94
CA SER A 357 -55.10 6.60 -35.98
C SER A 357 -54.68 7.45 -37.21
N ASP A 358 -53.87 6.98 -38.16
CA ASP A 358 -53.83 5.62 -38.70
C ASP A 358 -52.59 5.37 -39.60
N LYS A 359 -52.41 4.12 -40.05
CA LYS A 359 -51.55 3.65 -41.17
C LYS A 359 -50.04 3.49 -40.96
N SER A 360 -49.70 2.34 -40.41
CA SER A 360 -48.79 1.33 -41.02
C SER A 360 -47.86 1.74 -42.18
N GLN A 361 -46.56 1.52 -42.00
CA GLN A 361 -45.79 0.64 -42.89
C GLN A 361 -44.59 0.01 -42.15
N SER A 362 -44.27 -1.22 -42.52
CA SER A 362 -43.23 -2.06 -41.93
C SER A 362 -41.82 -1.68 -42.37
N ASN A 363 -40.83 -1.85 -41.49
CA ASN A 363 -39.57 -2.51 -41.87
C ASN A 363 -38.76 -2.98 -40.64
N ASP A 364 -37.98 -4.03 -40.85
CA ASP A 364 -37.14 -4.70 -39.85
C ASP A 364 -36.00 -3.83 -39.32
N GLN A 365 -35.69 -3.99 -38.04
CA GLN A 365 -34.31 -4.01 -37.53
C GLN A 365 -34.25 -4.63 -36.12
N SER A 366 -34.34 -5.95 -36.07
CA SER A 366 -34.07 -6.74 -34.86
C SER A 366 -32.68 -7.36 -34.92
N ASP A 367 -31.64 -6.57 -34.60
CA ASP A 367 -30.27 -7.05 -34.45
C ASP A 367 -29.59 -6.34 -33.28
N PHE A 368 -29.82 -6.84 -32.05
CA PHE A 368 -28.86 -6.83 -30.93
C PHE A 368 -29.40 -7.66 -29.74
N LEU A 369 -29.33 -8.98 -29.85
CA LEU A 369 -29.50 -9.90 -28.70
C LEU A 369 -28.26 -10.78 -28.57
N VAL A 370 -27.41 -10.46 -27.59
CA VAL A 370 -26.28 -11.30 -27.19
C VAL A 370 -26.77 -12.38 -26.21
N PRO A 371 -26.47 -13.68 -26.39
CA PRO A 371 -27.04 -14.74 -25.54
C PRO A 371 -26.49 -14.76 -24.10
N GLU A 372 -27.35 -14.40 -23.14
CA GLU A 372 -27.06 -14.30 -21.71
C GLU A 372 -27.14 -15.68 -20.99
N ARG A 373 -26.24 -16.65 -21.30
CA ARG A 373 -26.38 -18.00 -20.68
C ARG A 373 -25.16 -18.90 -20.44
N GLN A 374 -23.92 -18.39 -20.43
CA GLN A 374 -22.73 -19.24 -20.15
C GLN A 374 -21.80 -18.77 -19.02
N ILE A 375 -21.93 -17.54 -18.51
CA ILE A 375 -20.93 -16.96 -17.59
C ILE A 375 -21.18 -17.29 -16.10
N THR A 376 -22.42 -17.61 -15.71
CA THR A 376 -22.81 -17.72 -14.28
C THR A 376 -22.56 -19.08 -13.63
N GLU A 377 -22.36 -20.17 -14.38
CA GLU A 377 -22.10 -21.50 -13.78
C GLU A 377 -20.61 -21.82 -13.56
N GLU A 378 -19.69 -21.26 -14.35
CA GLU A 378 -18.25 -21.59 -14.21
C GLU A 378 -17.62 -20.93 -12.96
N ALA A 379 -18.09 -19.75 -12.57
CA ALA A 379 -17.55 -19.02 -11.42
C ALA A 379 -17.77 -19.72 -10.07
N ILE A 380 -18.78 -20.57 -9.94
CA ILE A 380 -19.16 -21.23 -8.68
C ILE A 380 -18.51 -22.63 -8.55
N LYS A 381 -18.23 -23.31 -9.66
CA LYS A 381 -17.63 -24.68 -9.66
C LYS A 381 -16.14 -24.72 -9.27
N VAL A 382 -15.44 -23.57 -9.19
CA VAL A 382 -14.00 -23.50 -8.86
C VAL A 382 -13.71 -23.54 -7.35
N ILE A 383 -14.72 -23.34 -6.49
CA ILE A 383 -14.52 -23.19 -5.04
C ILE A 383 -14.51 -24.54 -4.28
N GLU A 384 -15.00 -25.64 -4.87
CA GLU A 384 -15.01 -26.95 -4.20
C GLU A 384 -13.98 -27.95 -4.73
N LYS A 385 -13.10 -28.38 -3.80
CA LYS A 385 -12.26 -29.60 -3.81
C LYS A 385 -10.99 -29.61 -4.68
N LYS A 386 -9.86 -29.33 -4.01
CA LYS A 386 -8.67 -30.20 -4.05
C LYS A 386 -7.78 -29.99 -2.81
N PRO A 387 -7.48 -31.02 -2.00
CA PRO A 387 -6.47 -30.91 -0.96
C PRO A 387 -5.07 -30.86 -1.59
N LEU A 388 -4.21 -29.98 -1.09
CA LEU A 388 -2.80 -29.90 -1.48
C LEU A 388 -2.07 -31.18 -1.06
N LYS A 389 -1.77 -32.06 -2.02
CA LYS A 389 -0.72 -33.08 -1.85
C LYS A 389 0.63 -32.40 -2.10
N ILE A 390 1.40 -32.22 -1.04
CA ILE A 390 2.81 -31.82 -1.14
C ILE A 390 3.59 -33.07 -1.53
N ASP A 391 4.01 -33.15 -2.79
CA ASP A 391 4.83 -34.24 -3.31
C ASP A 391 6.31 -33.86 -3.17
N VAL A 392 7.03 -34.51 -2.25
CA VAL A 392 8.44 -34.20 -1.95
C VAL A 392 9.33 -34.86 -3.01
N GLY A 393 9.52 -34.13 -4.10
CA GLY A 393 10.26 -34.57 -5.29
C GLY A 393 11.71 -35.00 -5.00
N LYS A 394 12.03 -36.24 -5.37
CA LYS A 394 13.35 -36.87 -5.22
C LYS A 394 14.43 -36.14 -6.03
N LEU A 395 15.49 -35.66 -5.39
CA LEU A 395 16.70 -35.21 -6.09
C LEU A 395 17.37 -36.37 -6.83
N LYS A 396 17.25 -36.41 -8.17
CA LYS A 396 18.19 -37.15 -9.02
C LYS A 396 19.41 -36.28 -9.30
N ARG A 397 20.59 -36.77 -8.92
CA ARG A 397 21.87 -36.21 -9.37
C ARG A 397 22.02 -36.45 -10.87
N ASN A 398 22.31 -35.42 -11.65
CA ASN A 398 22.85 -35.55 -13.00
C ASN A 398 24.21 -34.85 -13.07
N SER A 399 25.26 -35.64 -13.28
CA SER A 399 26.62 -35.19 -13.57
C SER A 399 26.75 -34.84 -15.05
N GLY A 400 27.01 -33.57 -15.37
CA GLY A 400 27.30 -33.09 -16.73
C GLY A 400 28.80 -32.92 -16.94
N VAL A 401 29.36 -33.60 -17.95
CA VAL A 401 30.79 -33.60 -18.30
C VAL A 401 31.14 -32.33 -19.10
N PHE A 402 32.28 -31.71 -18.79
CA PHE A 402 32.84 -30.58 -19.55
C PHE A 402 33.94 -31.07 -20.52
N SER A 403 33.90 -30.61 -21.77
CA SER A 403 35.05 -30.51 -22.70
C SER A 403 34.74 -29.52 -23.85
N PRO A 404 35.75 -28.92 -24.52
CA PRO A 404 35.66 -27.51 -24.96
C PRO A 404 35.78 -27.26 -26.49
N SER A 405 35.89 -25.97 -26.86
CA SER A 405 36.17 -25.37 -28.19
C SER A 405 34.93 -25.16 -29.11
N GLN A 406 34.85 -24.20 -30.05
CA GLN A 406 35.85 -23.35 -30.75
C GLN A 406 35.37 -21.89 -31.01
N TYR A 407 36.28 -20.97 -31.35
CA TYR A 407 36.01 -19.65 -31.99
C TYR A 407 35.80 -19.79 -33.51
N PRO A 408 35.24 -18.78 -34.24
CA PRO A 408 36.13 -17.86 -34.98
C PRO A 408 35.64 -16.41 -35.28
N THR A 409 36.62 -15.48 -35.33
CA THR A 409 36.81 -14.29 -36.23
C THR A 409 35.80 -13.13 -36.42
N GLN A 410 36.36 -11.91 -36.44
CA GLN A 410 35.78 -10.64 -36.95
C GLN A 410 35.80 -10.55 -38.50
N PRO A 411 35.31 -9.45 -39.10
CA PRO A 411 36.29 -8.50 -39.69
C PRO A 411 35.96 -6.97 -39.65
N THR A 412 37.02 -6.18 -39.47
CA THR A 412 37.37 -4.83 -40.03
C THR A 412 36.38 -3.65 -40.17
N SER A 413 36.87 -2.47 -39.74
CA SER A 413 36.39 -1.11 -39.99
C SER A 413 36.54 -0.62 -41.45
N PRO A 414 36.10 0.62 -41.77
CA PRO A 414 37.10 1.70 -41.91
C PRO A 414 36.73 3.04 -41.24
N ALA A 415 37.68 3.98 -41.24
CA ALA A 415 37.65 5.24 -40.48
C ALA A 415 37.21 6.47 -41.32
N TYR A 416 36.91 7.59 -40.64
CA TYR A 416 37.06 8.94 -41.18
C TYR A 416 37.41 9.96 -40.09
N ASP A 417 38.48 10.73 -40.32
CA ASP A 417 38.86 11.96 -39.61
C ASP A 417 38.16 13.17 -40.24
N VAL A 418 37.72 14.14 -39.43
CA VAL A 418 37.85 15.59 -39.70
C VAL A 418 37.85 16.36 -38.36
N ALA A 419 38.88 17.17 -38.13
CA ALA A 419 38.96 18.08 -36.99
C ALA A 419 38.30 19.45 -37.25
N LYS A 420 37.84 20.12 -36.19
CA LYS A 420 37.96 21.60 -36.07
C LYS A 420 37.85 22.10 -34.63
N GLN A 421 38.85 22.89 -34.24
CA GLN A 421 38.88 23.69 -33.03
C GLN A 421 38.04 24.96 -33.21
N ILE A 422 37.59 25.58 -32.11
CA ILE A 422 37.57 27.06 -31.92
C ILE A 422 37.64 27.34 -30.41
N ASN A 423 38.37 28.39 -30.05
CA ASN A 423 38.74 28.72 -28.67
C ASN A 423 37.66 29.47 -27.88
N PHE A 424 37.74 29.32 -26.56
CA PHE A 424 37.22 30.28 -25.58
C PHE A 424 37.81 31.69 -25.81
N ASN A 425 37.03 32.71 -25.43
CA ASN A 425 37.61 33.94 -24.89
C ASN A 425 36.71 34.53 -23.80
N SER A 426 37.32 35.13 -22.78
CA SER A 426 36.69 35.48 -21.51
C SER A 426 36.96 36.93 -21.10
N VAL A 427 35.91 37.66 -20.69
CA VAL A 427 35.96 38.93 -19.93
C VAL A 427 34.69 38.90 -19.04
N GLN A 428 34.75 38.88 -17.70
CA GLN A 428 34.82 40.05 -16.79
C GLN A 428 33.75 41.14 -17.09
N SER A 429 33.08 41.79 -16.14
CA SER A 429 33.13 41.73 -14.67
C SER A 429 31.98 42.52 -14.00
N GLN A 430 31.55 42.06 -12.82
CA GLN A 430 31.28 42.85 -11.59
C GLN A 430 30.27 44.04 -11.50
N PHE A 431 29.40 43.89 -10.47
CA PHE A 431 29.00 44.85 -9.41
C PHE A 431 27.98 46.00 -9.60
N SER A 432 27.17 46.16 -8.53
CA SER A 432 26.49 47.39 -8.03
C SER A 432 25.28 47.93 -8.82
N LYS A 433 24.27 48.60 -8.25
CA LYS A 433 23.60 48.71 -6.93
C LYS A 433 22.62 49.90 -7.06
N GLN A 434 21.37 49.74 -6.60
CA GLN A 434 20.45 50.79 -6.09
C GLN A 434 19.88 51.93 -6.98
N LYS A 435 18.63 52.31 -6.63
CA LYS A 435 17.99 53.65 -6.77
C LYS A 435 17.67 54.14 -8.20
N GLU A 436 16.69 55.02 -8.43
CA GLU A 436 15.42 55.37 -7.75
C GLU A 436 14.55 56.17 -8.74
N ARG A 437 13.21 56.08 -8.64
CA ARG A 437 12.20 57.13 -8.95
C ARG A 437 12.17 57.91 -10.29
N SER A 438 10.93 57.98 -10.81
CA SER A 438 10.27 59.14 -11.47
C SER A 438 10.29 59.33 -13.00
N ALA A 439 9.17 58.92 -13.61
CA ALA A 439 8.21 59.76 -14.33
C ALA A 439 8.64 60.83 -15.37
N THR A 440 8.17 60.62 -16.61
CA THR A 440 7.60 61.60 -17.57
C THR A 440 6.57 60.84 -18.42
N LEU A 441 5.27 61.19 -18.45
CA LEU A 441 4.56 62.29 -19.14
C LEU A 441 4.14 61.99 -20.60
N SER A 442 3.04 62.62 -21.03
CA SER A 442 2.30 62.48 -22.31
C SER A 442 1.23 61.37 -22.32
N ASN A 443 0.00 61.62 -21.87
CA ASN A 443 -1.07 62.45 -22.47
C ASN A 443 -1.90 61.71 -23.54
N CYS A 444 -3.16 61.41 -23.19
CA CYS A 444 -4.30 61.83 -24.01
C CYS A 444 -5.56 61.95 -23.14
N GLU A 445 -6.03 63.18 -22.96
CA GLU A 445 -7.35 63.56 -22.45
C GLU A 445 -8.42 63.23 -23.53
N LEU A 446 -9.74 63.37 -23.38
CA LEU A 446 -10.69 63.92 -22.39
C LEU A 446 -11.82 62.86 -22.18
N LEU A 447 -12.43 62.66 -21.00
CA LEU A 447 -13.56 63.42 -20.42
C LEU A 447 -14.83 63.41 -21.34
N GLU A 448 -16.08 63.27 -20.86
CA GLU A 448 -16.58 63.25 -19.48
C GLU A 448 -18.05 62.80 -19.34
N THR A 449 -18.40 62.20 -18.17
CA THR A 449 -19.70 62.29 -17.42
C THR A 449 -21.03 61.93 -18.12
N SER A 450 -22.13 61.58 -17.43
CA SER A 450 -22.51 61.57 -16.00
C SER A 450 -23.50 60.40 -15.76
N GLN A 451 -23.43 59.61 -14.67
CA GLN A 451 -24.14 59.80 -13.39
C GLN A 451 -25.71 59.65 -13.48
N ILE A 452 -26.46 59.08 -12.51
CA ILE A 452 -26.19 58.77 -11.08
C ILE A 452 -27.25 57.80 -10.49
N LEU A 453 -26.87 57.00 -9.47
CA LEU A 453 -27.67 56.28 -8.41
C LEU A 453 -28.92 55.42 -8.80
N VAL A 454 -29.30 54.36 -8.08
CA VAL A 454 -29.56 54.26 -6.62
C VAL A 454 -29.15 52.89 -6.02
N GLN A 455 -28.60 52.92 -4.81
CA GLN A 455 -28.42 51.75 -3.93
C GLN A 455 -29.69 51.46 -3.13
N LYS A 456 -29.98 50.16 -2.82
CA LYS A 456 -30.01 49.67 -1.42
C LYS A 456 -30.33 48.16 -1.28
N GLN A 457 -29.43 47.50 -0.55
CA GLN A 457 -29.70 46.58 0.57
C GLN A 457 -30.88 45.58 0.48
N SER A 458 -30.56 44.29 0.53
CA SER A 458 -31.07 43.43 1.61
C SER A 458 -30.06 42.33 1.97
N LYS A 459 -29.80 42.19 3.28
CA LYS A 459 -29.21 40.98 3.87
C LYS A 459 -30.39 40.17 4.42
N PHE A 460 -30.47 38.87 4.13
CA PHE A 460 -31.19 37.95 5.01
C PHE A 460 -30.48 36.59 5.04
N SER A 461 -30.22 36.13 6.26
CA SER A 461 -29.76 34.77 6.55
C SER A 461 -30.96 33.87 6.80
N ASN A 462 -30.89 32.59 6.43
CA ASN A 462 -31.32 31.47 7.29
C ASN A 462 -31.00 30.08 6.71
N THR A 463 -29.97 29.45 7.27
CA THR A 463 -30.00 28.13 7.94
C THR A 463 -31.15 27.15 7.63
N ILE A 464 -30.85 25.92 7.15
CA ILE A 464 -30.98 24.62 7.90
C ILE A 464 -30.80 23.36 6.98
N GLN A 465 -29.75 22.58 7.32
CA GLN A 465 -29.59 21.09 7.36
C GLN A 465 -29.81 20.11 6.15
N ASN A 466 -28.72 19.38 5.89
CA ASN A 466 -28.57 17.91 5.72
C ASN A 466 -29.36 17.07 4.68
N SER A 467 -28.60 16.37 3.83
CA SER A 467 -28.64 14.88 3.80
C SER A 467 -27.34 14.26 3.25
N ASN A 468 -27.10 13.01 3.64
CA ASN A 468 -25.82 12.28 3.67
C ASN A 468 -25.06 12.09 2.33
N GLN A 469 -23.76 12.38 2.33
CA GLN A 469 -22.76 11.73 1.47
C GLN A 469 -21.60 11.17 2.32
N LYS A 470 -21.17 9.92 2.07
CA LYS A 470 -20.08 9.28 2.82
C LYS A 470 -18.72 9.73 2.29
N GLN A 471 -17.84 10.09 3.23
CA GLN A 471 -16.56 10.74 2.96
C GLN A 471 -15.46 9.73 2.53
N PRO A 472 -14.46 10.16 1.74
CA PRO A 472 -13.20 9.44 1.64
C PRO A 472 -12.53 9.37 3.03
N LYS A 473 -11.78 8.30 3.28
CA LYS A 473 -11.10 8.08 4.57
C LYS A 473 -10.18 9.27 4.89
N LYS A 474 -10.42 9.93 6.02
CA LYS A 474 -9.68 11.13 6.43
C LYS A 474 -8.21 10.81 6.69
N PHE A 475 -7.33 11.30 5.83
CA PHE A 475 -5.94 11.54 6.19
C PHE A 475 -5.89 12.69 7.22
N THR A 476 -5.38 12.42 8.41
CA THR A 476 -5.21 13.44 9.45
C THR A 476 -4.04 14.37 9.13
N ASN A 477 -4.29 15.68 9.18
CA ASN A 477 -3.31 16.77 9.14
C ASN A 477 -2.44 16.92 7.87
N ASN A 478 -3.04 17.04 6.67
CA ASN A 478 -2.53 17.95 5.64
C ASN A 478 -3.50 18.19 4.44
N GLN A 479 -4.59 18.95 4.67
CA GLN A 479 -5.65 19.14 3.67
C GLN A 479 -5.16 19.75 2.33
N LYS A 480 -4.26 20.75 2.38
CA LYS A 480 -3.70 21.40 1.18
C LYS A 480 -2.76 20.51 0.35
N MET A 481 -2.09 19.55 0.98
CA MET A 481 -1.22 18.58 0.28
C MET A 481 -2.07 17.63 -0.56
N ASN A 482 -3.20 17.18 0.00
CA ASN A 482 -4.10 16.23 -0.63
C ASN A 482 -4.80 16.83 -1.86
N GLU A 483 -5.15 18.13 -1.83
CA GLU A 483 -5.72 18.85 -2.98
C GLU A 483 -4.75 18.92 -4.17
N LYS A 484 -3.49 19.34 -3.95
CA LYS A 484 -2.47 19.38 -5.02
C LYS A 484 -2.19 17.99 -5.59
N LEU A 485 -2.01 16.99 -4.72
CA LEU A 485 -1.77 15.61 -5.16
C LEU A 485 -2.94 15.07 -5.99
N SER A 486 -4.18 15.31 -5.55
CA SER A 486 -5.39 14.89 -6.28
C SER A 486 -5.51 15.58 -7.66
N GLN A 487 -5.21 16.87 -7.74
CA GLN A 487 -5.18 17.61 -9.01
C GLN A 487 -4.13 17.03 -9.97
N THR A 488 -2.90 16.79 -9.50
CA THR A 488 -1.85 16.22 -10.36
C THR A 488 -2.11 14.76 -10.73
N LEU A 489 -2.68 13.94 -9.84
CA LEU A 489 -3.13 12.57 -10.17
C LEU A 489 -4.23 12.57 -11.25
N THR A 490 -5.14 13.54 -11.22
CA THR A 490 -6.13 13.74 -12.29
C THR A 490 -5.47 14.08 -13.63
N VAL A 491 -4.40 14.90 -13.61
CA VAL A 491 -3.60 15.22 -14.80
C VAL A 491 -2.82 14.01 -15.32
N ILE A 492 -2.27 13.17 -14.43
CA ILE A 492 -1.60 11.91 -14.80
C ILE A 492 -2.59 10.96 -15.49
N HIS A 493 -3.80 10.79 -14.92
CA HIS A 493 -4.84 9.94 -15.50
C HIS A 493 -5.32 10.43 -16.89
N GLN A 494 -5.19 11.72 -17.20
CA GLN A 494 -5.50 12.21 -18.55
C GLN A 494 -4.42 11.85 -19.58
N ASP A 495 -3.18 11.54 -19.16
CA ASP A 495 -2.03 11.19 -20.00
C ASP A 495 -1.79 12.15 -21.18
N LYS A 496 -2.11 13.44 -21.02
CA LYS A 496 -1.94 14.48 -22.04
C LYS A 496 -0.59 15.20 -21.97
N ASN A 497 0.10 15.11 -20.84
CA ASN A 497 1.30 15.88 -20.56
C ASN A 497 2.54 15.00 -20.58
N GLU A 498 3.58 15.42 -21.28
CA GLU A 498 4.88 14.72 -21.27
C GLU A 498 5.66 14.91 -19.96
N ILE A 499 5.35 15.99 -19.23
CA ILE A 499 6.02 16.40 -17.99
C ILE A 499 5.01 16.48 -16.86
N ILE A 500 5.30 15.81 -15.75
CA ILE A 500 4.55 15.88 -14.50
C ILE A 500 5.41 16.54 -13.43
N ASP A 501 4.87 17.55 -12.75
CA ASP A 501 5.53 18.25 -11.67
C ASP A 501 4.81 18.03 -10.33
N LEU A 502 5.50 17.35 -9.43
CA LEU A 502 5.10 17.04 -8.06
C LEU A 502 6.09 17.64 -7.04
N SER A 503 6.90 18.61 -7.47
CA SER A 503 7.87 19.28 -6.60
C SER A 503 7.20 19.94 -5.38
N GLN A 504 7.89 19.94 -4.24
CA GLN A 504 7.39 20.46 -2.95
C GLN A 504 6.23 19.67 -2.32
N ILE A 505 5.99 18.42 -2.76
CA ILE A 505 5.10 17.47 -2.06
C ILE A 505 5.97 16.57 -1.18
N ASP A 506 5.60 16.41 0.09
CA ASP A 506 6.28 15.47 1.00
C ASP A 506 5.85 14.04 0.65
N PHE A 507 6.78 13.21 0.20
CA PHE A 507 6.48 11.83 -0.16
C PHE A 507 6.55 10.90 1.05
N ASN A 508 5.63 9.93 1.07
CA ASN A 508 5.67 8.75 1.95
C ASN A 508 5.44 7.49 1.11
N ASP A 509 5.60 6.31 1.73
CA ASP A 509 5.45 5.02 1.05
C ASP A 509 4.11 4.86 0.31
N GLN A 510 3.01 5.37 0.87
CA GLN A 510 1.67 5.27 0.27
C GLN A 510 1.56 6.14 -0.98
N ILE A 511 2.09 7.37 -0.94
CA ILE A 511 2.09 8.28 -2.09
C ILE A 511 2.98 7.71 -3.21
N ILE A 512 4.13 7.08 -2.89
CA ILE A 512 4.98 6.41 -3.89
C ILE A 512 4.23 5.25 -4.55
N GLN A 513 3.54 4.40 -3.79
CA GLN A 513 2.77 3.28 -4.35
C GLN A 513 1.66 3.79 -5.29
N ILE A 514 0.85 4.76 -4.83
CA ILE A 514 -0.22 5.35 -5.65
C ILE A 514 0.36 5.97 -6.93
N LEU A 515 1.46 6.72 -6.82
CA LEU A 515 2.11 7.33 -7.99
C LEU A 515 2.61 6.27 -8.98
N GLY A 516 3.18 5.16 -8.49
CA GLY A 516 3.59 4.02 -9.31
C GLY A 516 2.44 3.40 -10.09
N GLU A 517 1.34 3.09 -9.40
CA GLU A 517 0.13 2.51 -10.00
C GLU A 517 -0.44 3.40 -11.12
N TYR A 518 -0.49 4.72 -10.90
CA TYR A 518 -0.96 5.68 -11.91
C TYR A 518 -0.03 5.84 -13.12
N LEU A 519 1.29 5.64 -12.96
CA LEU A 519 2.28 5.80 -14.03
C LEU A 519 2.53 4.51 -14.84
N LYS A 520 2.09 3.36 -14.34
CA LYS A 520 2.26 2.04 -14.98
C LYS A 520 1.44 1.87 -16.28
N GLY A 521 0.42 2.70 -16.52
CA GLY A 521 -0.38 2.69 -17.75
C GLY A 521 -0.04 3.80 -18.76
N THR A 522 0.71 4.83 -18.36
CA THR A 522 0.82 6.09 -19.11
C THR A 522 1.74 5.98 -20.31
N GLN A 523 1.32 6.54 -21.44
CA GLN A 523 1.99 6.44 -22.74
C GLN A 523 2.83 7.68 -23.06
N ASN A 524 2.42 8.86 -22.58
CA ASN A 524 3.00 10.14 -22.98
C ASN A 524 3.92 10.75 -21.93
N ILE A 525 3.74 10.45 -20.64
CA ILE A 525 4.57 10.98 -19.54
C ILE A 525 5.98 10.40 -19.61
N LYS A 526 6.98 11.25 -19.89
CA LYS A 526 8.41 10.89 -19.97
C LYS A 526 9.27 11.56 -18.90
N VAL A 527 8.80 12.66 -18.29
CA VAL A 527 9.57 13.45 -17.32
C VAL A 527 8.78 13.59 -16.03
N LEU A 528 9.39 13.18 -14.91
CA LEU A 528 8.81 13.30 -13.57
C LEU A 528 9.68 14.22 -12.70
N LYS A 529 9.07 15.29 -12.15
CA LYS A 529 9.75 16.23 -11.27
C LYS A 529 9.30 16.08 -9.81
N LEU A 530 10.28 15.85 -8.96
CA LEU A 530 10.19 15.57 -7.53
C LEU A 530 11.24 16.42 -6.78
N SER A 531 11.39 17.69 -7.16
CA SER A 531 12.34 18.58 -6.48
C SER A 531 11.80 19.02 -5.12
N LYS A 532 12.65 19.09 -4.09
CA LYS A 532 12.25 19.46 -2.71
C LYS A 532 11.14 18.58 -2.12
N CYS A 533 11.20 17.26 -2.32
CA CYS A 533 10.17 16.30 -1.91
C CYS A 533 10.52 15.51 -0.63
N LEU A 534 11.60 15.89 0.05
CA LEU A 534 12.17 15.25 1.25
C LEU A 534 12.48 13.74 1.08
N ILE A 535 12.72 13.30 -0.17
CA ILE A 535 12.96 11.89 -0.48
C ILE A 535 14.32 11.46 0.08
N VAL A 536 14.31 10.42 0.91
CA VAL A 536 15.49 9.72 1.45
C VAL A 536 15.83 8.48 0.60
N ASP A 537 17.03 7.92 0.75
CA ASP A 537 17.52 6.80 -0.07
C ASP A 537 16.55 5.59 -0.12
N ASP A 538 15.96 5.20 1.02
CA ASP A 538 15.02 4.06 1.10
C ASP A 538 13.69 4.32 0.35
N LEU A 539 13.18 5.56 0.42
CA LEU A 539 12.00 5.96 -0.36
C LEU A 539 12.35 6.02 -1.85
N PHE A 540 13.52 6.55 -2.20
CA PHE A 540 13.99 6.59 -3.58
C PHE A 540 14.15 5.19 -4.18
N HIS A 541 14.62 4.21 -3.40
CA HIS A 541 14.68 2.81 -3.83
C HIS A 541 13.28 2.25 -4.16
N LYS A 542 12.29 2.49 -3.29
CA LYS A 542 10.89 2.11 -3.57
C LYS A 542 10.32 2.84 -4.79
N LEU A 543 10.66 4.11 -4.97
CA LEU A 543 10.24 4.90 -6.13
C LEU A 543 10.73 4.29 -7.44
N ILE A 544 12.04 4.03 -7.59
CA ILE A 544 12.57 3.50 -8.85
C ILE A 544 12.01 2.10 -9.18
N LEU A 545 11.77 1.26 -8.17
CA LEU A 545 11.09 -0.03 -8.35
C LEU A 545 9.65 0.14 -8.87
N ASN A 546 8.89 1.10 -8.33
CA ASN A 546 7.53 1.40 -8.82
C ASN A 546 7.52 2.03 -10.23
N LEU A 547 8.61 2.68 -10.64
CA LEU A 547 8.78 3.26 -11.97
C LEU A 547 9.32 2.27 -13.02
N ALA A 548 9.65 1.03 -12.65
CA ALA A 548 10.26 0.04 -13.55
C ALA A 548 9.49 -0.17 -14.86
N GLU A 549 8.16 -0.29 -14.75
CA GLU A 549 7.23 -0.54 -15.85
C GLU A 549 6.68 0.75 -16.49
N SER A 550 7.13 1.93 -16.04
CA SER A 550 6.69 3.22 -16.57
C SER A 550 7.51 3.65 -17.80
N LYS A 551 6.95 4.57 -18.60
CA LYS A 551 7.65 5.23 -19.72
C LYS A 551 8.46 6.46 -19.32
N ILE A 552 8.78 6.63 -18.04
CA ILE A 552 9.58 7.78 -17.58
C ILE A 552 11.05 7.58 -17.95
N HIS A 553 11.58 8.55 -18.68
CA HIS A 553 12.97 8.60 -19.12
C HIS A 553 13.83 9.46 -18.18
N THR A 554 13.24 10.52 -17.63
CA THR A 554 13.93 11.57 -16.89
C THR A 554 13.31 11.80 -15.52
N LEU A 555 14.14 11.75 -14.48
CA LEU A 555 13.74 11.93 -13.09
C LEU A 555 14.50 13.11 -12.45
N HIS A 556 13.75 14.14 -12.05
CA HIS A 556 14.28 15.35 -11.42
C HIS A 556 14.12 15.28 -9.89
N LEU A 557 15.23 15.08 -9.18
CA LEU A 557 15.33 14.84 -7.73
C LEU A 557 16.16 15.91 -7.02
N GLN A 558 16.29 17.12 -7.59
CA GLN A 558 17.09 18.18 -6.99
C GLN A 558 16.58 18.55 -5.59
N GLN A 559 17.50 18.87 -4.67
CA GLN A 559 17.18 19.33 -3.31
C GLN A 559 16.35 18.32 -2.47
N ASN A 560 16.70 17.04 -2.52
CA ASN A 560 16.17 16.00 -1.62
C ASN A 560 17.21 15.59 -0.57
N LEU A 561 16.99 14.47 0.13
CA LEU A 561 17.84 13.95 1.22
C LEU A 561 18.61 12.69 0.78
N LEU A 562 19.06 12.64 -0.48
CA LEU A 562 19.73 11.49 -1.07
C LEU A 562 21.24 11.51 -0.79
N THR A 563 21.84 10.34 -0.58
CA THR A 563 23.27 10.14 -0.34
C THR A 563 23.92 9.30 -1.45
N GLU A 564 25.21 8.96 -1.35
CA GLU A 564 25.87 8.07 -2.31
C GLU A 564 25.27 6.64 -2.34
N LYS A 565 24.39 6.28 -1.39
CA LYS A 565 23.60 5.03 -1.41
C LYS A 565 22.57 5.00 -2.54
N SER A 566 21.93 6.13 -2.85
CA SER A 566 20.99 6.23 -3.98
C SER A 566 21.59 5.70 -5.29
N LEU A 567 22.88 5.94 -5.53
CA LEU A 567 23.61 5.43 -6.69
C LEU A 567 23.76 3.89 -6.70
N ASP A 568 23.86 3.26 -5.52
CA ASP A 568 23.86 1.79 -5.41
C ASP A 568 22.47 1.23 -5.71
N HIS A 569 21.41 1.88 -5.24
CA HIS A 569 20.04 1.49 -5.57
C HIS A 569 19.78 1.56 -7.09
N ILE A 570 20.27 2.59 -7.79
CA ILE A 570 20.19 2.66 -9.27
C ILE A 570 21.01 1.52 -9.91
N LEU A 571 22.23 1.23 -9.44
CA LEU A 571 23.07 0.15 -9.98
C LEU A 571 22.43 -1.23 -9.80
N VAL A 572 21.82 -1.50 -8.64
CA VAL A 572 21.11 -2.77 -8.36
C VAL A 572 19.85 -2.86 -9.22
N PHE A 573 19.08 -1.77 -9.28
CA PHE A 573 17.86 -1.66 -10.09
C PHE A 573 18.11 -1.95 -11.58
N LEU A 574 19.13 -1.33 -12.20
CA LEU A 574 19.47 -1.55 -13.62
C LEU A 574 19.96 -2.98 -13.91
N LYS A 575 20.53 -3.67 -12.92
CA LYS A 575 20.93 -5.09 -13.02
C LYS A 575 19.73 -6.03 -12.97
N GLN A 576 18.63 -5.60 -12.33
CA GLN A 576 17.37 -6.36 -12.22
C GLN A 576 16.38 -6.03 -13.35
N HIS A 577 16.39 -4.79 -13.85
CA HIS A 577 15.46 -4.24 -14.83
C HIS A 577 16.19 -3.57 -16.01
N PRO A 578 16.96 -4.32 -16.82
CA PRO A 578 17.69 -3.77 -17.97
C PRO A 578 16.80 -3.08 -19.02
N GLU A 579 15.52 -3.47 -19.09
CA GLU A 579 14.47 -2.96 -19.98
C GLU A 579 13.96 -1.55 -19.64
N THR A 580 14.28 -1.02 -18.46
CA THR A 580 13.72 0.26 -17.98
C THR A 580 14.04 1.44 -18.91
N GLN A 581 13.11 2.39 -19.03
CA GLN A 581 13.31 3.61 -19.83
C GLN A 581 14.02 4.73 -19.06
N LEU A 582 14.19 4.59 -17.74
CA LEU A 582 14.89 5.56 -16.89
C LEU A 582 16.38 5.66 -17.26
N ARG A 583 16.77 6.73 -17.97
CA ARG A 583 18.16 6.98 -18.40
C ARG A 583 18.76 8.27 -17.85
N LEU A 584 17.97 9.20 -17.32
CA LEU A 584 18.47 10.51 -16.90
C LEU A 584 18.00 10.89 -15.48
N TYR A 585 18.95 11.14 -14.58
CA TYR A 585 18.69 11.53 -13.20
C TYR A 585 19.34 12.88 -12.88
N TYR A 586 18.55 13.87 -12.44
CA TYR A 586 19.04 15.15 -11.95
C TYR A 586 18.98 15.16 -10.42
N MET A 587 20.12 14.95 -9.77
CA MET A 587 20.21 14.80 -8.31
C MET A 587 20.95 15.98 -7.65
N ASN A 588 20.99 17.12 -8.34
CA ASN A 588 21.76 18.28 -7.89
C ASN A 588 21.30 18.79 -6.52
N GLN A 589 22.25 19.27 -5.71
CA GLN A 589 21.97 19.82 -4.36
C GLN A 589 21.38 18.78 -3.39
N ASN A 590 21.75 17.51 -3.54
CA ASN A 590 21.60 16.45 -2.52
C ASN A 590 22.92 16.26 -1.74
N SER A 591 22.92 15.40 -0.72
CA SER A 591 24.10 15.08 0.12
C SER A 591 25.09 14.10 -0.56
N ILE A 592 25.27 14.19 -1.88
CA ILE A 592 26.10 13.28 -2.68
C ILE A 592 27.48 13.91 -2.90
N ILE A 593 28.54 13.33 -2.32
CA ILE A 593 29.90 13.85 -2.50
C ILE A 593 30.45 13.39 -3.86
N ALA A 594 30.54 14.32 -4.83
CA ALA A 594 30.92 14.05 -6.21
C ALA A 594 32.23 13.24 -6.36
N SER A 595 33.23 13.49 -5.52
CA SER A 595 34.51 12.74 -5.54
C SER A 595 34.37 11.26 -5.17
N LYS A 596 33.42 10.92 -4.28
CA LYS A 596 33.07 9.52 -3.95
C LYS A 596 32.14 8.90 -5.00
N ALA A 597 31.22 9.69 -5.55
CA ALA A 597 30.24 9.26 -6.54
C ALA A 597 30.86 8.88 -7.90
N LYS A 598 31.96 9.54 -8.30
CA LYS A 598 32.56 9.42 -9.65
C LYS A 598 32.68 7.98 -10.18
N LYS A 599 33.22 7.06 -9.38
CA LYS A 599 33.38 5.64 -9.79
C LYS A 599 32.04 4.95 -10.10
N LYS A 600 31.00 5.22 -9.29
CA LYS A 600 29.64 4.69 -9.51
C LYS A 600 28.98 5.33 -10.72
N MET A 601 29.15 6.63 -10.92
CA MET A 601 28.66 7.34 -12.11
C MET A 601 29.29 6.79 -13.40
N ASP A 602 30.59 6.48 -13.40
CA ASP A 602 31.28 5.86 -14.53
C ASP A 602 30.90 4.38 -14.75
N GLU A 603 30.41 3.68 -13.72
CA GLU A 603 29.74 2.36 -13.89
C GLU A 603 28.34 2.53 -14.49
N LEU A 604 27.54 3.49 -14.00
CA LEU A 604 26.18 3.76 -14.47
C LEU A 604 26.12 4.21 -15.94
N LYS A 605 27.12 4.97 -16.41
CA LYS A 605 27.28 5.30 -17.85
C LYS A 605 27.35 4.07 -18.75
N LYS A 606 27.86 2.92 -18.26
CA LYS A 606 27.92 1.66 -19.03
C LYS A 606 26.54 1.06 -19.29
N TYR A 607 25.55 1.39 -18.45
CA TYR A 607 24.14 1.05 -18.63
C TYR A 607 23.38 2.14 -19.41
N GLY A 608 24.08 3.09 -20.03
CA GLY A 608 23.47 4.22 -20.74
C GLY A 608 22.79 5.24 -19.83
N VAL A 609 23.07 5.23 -18.51
CA VAL A 609 22.47 6.14 -17.55
C VAL A 609 23.36 7.36 -17.30
N GLN A 610 22.75 8.54 -17.39
CA GLN A 610 23.38 9.83 -17.12
C GLN A 610 22.87 10.40 -15.78
N ILE A 611 23.81 10.90 -14.98
CA ILE A 611 23.50 11.52 -13.67
C ILE A 611 24.15 12.90 -13.61
N SER A 612 23.34 13.89 -13.27
CA SER A 612 23.77 15.25 -12.90
C SER A 612 23.75 15.38 -11.37
N LEU A 613 24.80 16.00 -10.82
CA LEU A 613 24.99 16.31 -9.39
C LEU A 613 25.20 17.82 -9.18
#